data_AF-A0A3P7IWW4-F1
#
_entry.id   AF-A0A3P7IWW4-F1
#
_cell.length_a   1.000
_cell.length_b   1.000
_cell.length_c   1.000
_cell.angle_alpha   90.00
_cell.angle_beta   90.00
_cell.angle_gamma   90.00
#
_symmetry.space_group_name_H-M   'P 1'
#
loop_
_entity.id
_entity.type
_entity.pdbx_description
1 polymer ?
#
loop_
_entity_poly.entity_id
_entity_poly.type
_entity_poly.pdbx_seq_one_letter_code
_entity_poly.pdbx_strand_id
1 'polypeptide(L)'
;MTKRKSCRCTHACKQDVYTTTYSAAKWPSKSVRMECAEKDCNSYYSEHAAMLEIYYEQMSYEVLRESESYSFVNLISDIGGQMGLWLGASVLTAIEILIFLISVVSIALGTHLKYFDKANSEKGAGKKSQEEDVNRKASEKSMYETE
;
A
#
# COMPACT_ATOMS: atom_id res chain seq x y z
N MET A 1 44.60 15.32 -38.89
CA MET A 1 43.20 15.80 -38.79
C MET A 1 42.28 14.70 -39.29
N THR A 2 41.76 13.85 -38.40
CA THR A 2 40.86 12.76 -38.78
C THR A 2 39.43 13.28 -38.95
N LYS A 3 38.87 13.02 -40.14
CA LYS A 3 37.56 13.50 -40.61
C LYS A 3 36.44 12.89 -39.75
N ARG A 4 35.77 13.70 -38.93
CA ARG A 4 34.68 13.29 -38.03
C ARG A 4 33.45 12.89 -38.86
N LYS A 5 33.32 11.61 -39.19
CA LYS A 5 32.04 11.06 -39.68
C LYS A 5 31.03 11.16 -38.54
N SER A 6 29.80 11.59 -38.86
CA SER A 6 28.67 11.66 -37.94
C SER A 6 28.27 10.26 -37.49
N CYS A 7 28.92 9.73 -36.45
CA CYS A 7 28.53 8.50 -35.80
C CYS A 7 27.94 8.83 -34.42
N ARG A 8 26.65 8.54 -34.22
CA ARG A 8 26.02 8.57 -32.90
C ARG A 8 26.34 7.24 -32.22
N CYS A 9 27.33 7.22 -31.35
CA CYS A 9 27.62 6.07 -30.50
C CYS A 9 26.76 6.16 -29.25
N THR A 10 25.81 5.25 -29.09
CA THR A 10 25.07 5.04 -27.84
C THR A 10 25.84 4.09 -26.94
N HIS A 11 25.68 4.22 -25.62
CA HIS A 11 26.24 3.26 -24.66
C HIS A 11 25.58 1.88 -24.84
N ALA A 12 26.35 0.82 -24.66
CA ALA A 12 25.86 -0.56 -24.73
C ALA A 12 25.13 -0.93 -23.43
N CYS A 13 24.01 -1.66 -23.55
CA CYS A 13 23.24 -2.12 -22.37
C CYS A 13 23.92 -3.25 -21.58
N LYS A 14 24.90 -3.93 -22.19
CA LYS A 14 25.70 -4.98 -21.55
C LYS A 14 27.16 -4.68 -21.85
N GLN A 15 27.94 -4.49 -20.78
CA GLN A 15 29.35 -4.21 -20.87
C GLN A 15 30.04 -4.83 -19.67
N ASP A 16 31.10 -5.59 -19.93
CA ASP A 16 31.99 -6.13 -18.92
C ASP A 16 33.20 -5.20 -18.81
N VAL A 17 33.45 -4.68 -17.61
CA VAL A 17 34.56 -3.76 -17.34
C VAL A 17 35.51 -4.43 -16.35
N TYR A 18 36.77 -4.56 -16.75
CA TYR A 18 37.83 -5.12 -15.91
C TYR A 18 38.70 -3.99 -15.37
N THR A 19 38.60 -3.72 -14.08
CA THR A 19 39.50 -2.77 -13.39
C THR A 19 40.80 -3.49 -13.08
N THR A 20 41.92 -2.96 -13.57
CA THR A 20 43.24 -3.58 -13.40
C THR A 20 44.08 -2.83 -12.37
N THR A 21 44.59 -3.54 -11.38
CA THR A 21 45.60 -3.04 -10.43
C THR A 21 46.97 -3.60 -10.82
N TYR A 22 48.02 -2.77 -10.83
CA TYR A 22 49.38 -3.17 -11.24
C TYR A 22 50.36 -3.12 -10.07
N SER A 23 51.19 -4.15 -9.94
CA SER A 23 52.34 -4.17 -9.03
C SER A 23 53.57 -4.72 -9.75
N ALA A 24 54.75 -4.17 -9.42
CA ALA A 24 56.01 -4.50 -10.08
C ALA A 24 57.10 -4.82 -9.06
N ALA A 25 57.92 -5.81 -9.35
CA ALA A 25 59.09 -6.17 -8.57
C ALA A 25 60.28 -6.49 -9.47
N LYS A 26 61.50 -6.35 -8.94
CA LYS A 26 62.71 -6.72 -9.68
C LYS A 26 62.75 -8.24 -9.86
N TRP A 27 62.79 -8.67 -11.11
CA TRP A 27 62.94 -10.06 -11.51
C TRP A 27 64.08 -10.17 -12.53
N PRO A 28 64.91 -11.23 -12.50
CA PRO A 28 64.96 -12.30 -11.50
C PRO A 28 65.58 -11.81 -10.16
N SER A 29 65.19 -12.44 -9.05
CA SER A 29 65.80 -12.18 -7.75
C SER A 29 67.21 -12.77 -7.69
N LYS A 30 68.11 -12.21 -6.88
CA LYS A 30 69.49 -12.71 -6.75
C LYS A 30 69.57 -14.16 -6.22
N SER A 31 68.52 -14.63 -5.55
CA SER A 31 68.41 -15.99 -5.00
C SER A 31 67.87 -17.00 -6.00
N VAL A 32 67.17 -16.57 -7.06
CA VAL A 32 66.67 -17.43 -8.12
C VAL A 32 67.75 -17.55 -9.19
N ARG A 33 68.45 -18.69 -9.20
CA ARG A 33 69.34 -19.05 -10.32
C ARG A 33 68.50 -19.69 -11.40
N MET A 34 68.33 -18.99 -12.52
CA MET A 34 67.75 -19.57 -13.72
C MET A 34 68.66 -20.70 -14.21
N GLU A 35 68.08 -21.86 -14.54
CA GLU A 35 68.82 -22.95 -15.17
C GLU A 35 69.18 -22.54 -16.60
N CYS A 36 70.44 -22.14 -16.77
CA CYS A 36 70.97 -21.62 -18.02
C CYS A 36 72.19 -22.43 -18.45
N ALA A 37 72.27 -22.74 -19.75
CA ALA A 37 73.41 -23.43 -20.35
C ALA A 37 74.64 -22.53 -20.57
N GLU A 38 74.47 -21.20 -20.64
CA GLU A 38 75.53 -20.22 -20.90
C GLU A 38 75.88 -19.36 -19.67
N LYS A 39 77.15 -18.92 -19.59
CA LYS A 39 77.71 -18.16 -18.46
C LYS A 39 77.16 -16.72 -18.29
N ASP A 40 76.62 -16.11 -19.36
CA ASP A 40 76.11 -14.71 -19.35
C ASP A 40 74.58 -14.60 -19.36
N CYS A 41 73.89 -15.73 -19.25
CA CYS A 41 72.43 -15.83 -19.33
C CYS A 41 71.70 -14.92 -18.33
N ASN A 42 72.19 -14.84 -17.09
CA ASN A 42 71.52 -14.07 -16.04
C ASN A 42 71.50 -12.56 -16.32
N SER A 43 72.55 -12.02 -16.96
CA SER A 43 72.59 -10.62 -17.37
C SER A 43 71.60 -10.36 -18.50
N TYR A 44 71.57 -11.26 -19.48
CA TYR A 44 70.68 -11.19 -20.63
C TYR A 44 69.19 -11.20 -20.23
N TYR A 45 68.78 -12.13 -19.36
CA TYR A 45 67.40 -12.18 -18.86
C TYR A 45 67.04 -10.98 -17.98
N SER A 46 68.00 -10.42 -17.24
CA SER A 46 67.74 -9.23 -16.42
C SER A 46 67.51 -7.95 -17.23
N GLU A 47 68.03 -7.87 -18.46
CA GLU A 47 67.89 -6.70 -19.33
C GLU A 47 66.76 -6.85 -20.36
N HIS A 48 66.42 -8.08 -20.75
CA HIS A 48 65.50 -8.33 -21.86
C HIS A 48 64.23 -9.10 -21.51
N ALA A 49 64.11 -9.67 -20.29
CA ALA A 49 62.95 -10.45 -19.90
C ALA A 49 62.12 -9.77 -18.80
N ALA A 50 60.81 -10.01 -18.85
CA ALA A 50 59.86 -9.59 -17.85
C ALA A 50 58.91 -10.75 -17.54
N MET A 51 58.57 -10.91 -16.27
CA MET A 51 57.58 -11.87 -15.82
C MET A 51 56.24 -11.15 -15.61
N LEU A 52 55.18 -11.66 -16.25
CA LEU A 52 53.83 -11.13 -16.13
C LEU A 52 52.93 -12.19 -15.52
N GLU A 53 52.34 -11.88 -14.37
CA GLU A 53 51.35 -12.72 -13.70
C GLU A 53 50.00 -12.02 -13.74
N ILE A 54 49.01 -12.63 -14.39
CA ILE A 54 47.65 -12.11 -14.49
C ILE A 54 46.76 -13.01 -13.65
N TYR A 55 46.11 -12.42 -12.65
CA TYR A 55 45.18 -13.10 -11.78
C TYR A 55 44.03 -12.17 -11.39
N TYR A 56 42.91 -12.76 -10.96
CA TYR A 56 41.81 -11.99 -10.41
C TYR A 56 42.14 -11.56 -8.98
N GLU A 57 41.98 -10.27 -8.68
CA GLU A 57 42.20 -9.74 -7.34
C GLU A 57 41.26 -10.38 -6.30
N GLN A 58 40.03 -10.69 -6.73
CA GLN A 58 39.00 -11.32 -5.91
C GLN A 58 38.26 -12.39 -6.74
N MET A 59 37.76 -13.44 -6.09
CA MET A 59 36.97 -14.50 -6.74
C MET A 59 35.51 -14.07 -7.02
N SER A 60 35.08 -12.95 -6.44
CA SER A 60 33.77 -12.34 -6.66
C SER A 60 33.80 -11.28 -7.76
N TYR A 61 32.69 -11.16 -8.49
CA TYR A 61 32.48 -10.12 -9.50
C TYR A 61 31.33 -9.20 -9.07
N GLU A 62 31.38 -7.94 -9.47
CA GLU A 62 30.32 -6.96 -9.24
C GLU A 62 29.42 -6.86 -10.47
N VAL A 63 28.10 -6.84 -10.27
CA VAL A 63 27.12 -6.66 -11.34
C VAL A 63 26.27 -5.43 -11.05
N LEU A 64 26.38 -4.43 -11.92
CA LEU A 64 25.53 -3.26 -11.91
C LEU A 64 24.40 -3.43 -12.92
N ARG A 65 23.15 -3.44 -12.44
CA ARG A 65 21.95 -3.51 -13.27
C ARG A 65 21.05 -2.32 -13.00
N GLU A 66 20.64 -1.67 -14.07
CA GLU A 66 19.60 -0.65 -14.05
C GLU A 66 18.25 -1.32 -14.31
N SER A 67 17.31 -1.12 -13.39
CA SER A 67 15.92 -1.56 -13.51
C SER A 67 14.99 -0.35 -13.50
N GLU A 68 13.79 -0.51 -14.06
CA GLU A 68 12.74 0.51 -14.01
C GLU A 68 12.44 0.91 -12.54
N SER A 69 12.52 2.22 -12.25
CA SER A 69 12.22 2.72 -10.89
C SER A 69 10.73 2.67 -10.58
N TYR A 70 9.87 2.66 -11.60
CA TYR A 70 8.43 2.61 -11.45
C TYR A 70 7.79 1.81 -12.58
N SER A 71 7.24 0.65 -12.23
CA SER A 71 6.55 -0.20 -13.19
C SER A 71 5.09 0.24 -13.36
N PHE A 72 4.46 -0.13 -14.47
CA PHE A 72 3.05 0.14 -14.73
C PHE A 72 2.13 -0.45 -13.64
N VAL A 73 2.53 -1.57 -13.04
CA VAL A 73 1.81 -2.19 -11.93
C VAL A 73 1.80 -1.29 -10.70
N ASN A 74 2.92 -0.62 -10.41
CA ASN A 74 3.02 0.31 -9.28
C ASN A 74 2.09 1.52 -9.50
N LEU A 75 2.00 2.02 -10.75
CA LEU A 75 1.07 3.09 -11.12
C LEU A 75 -0.37 2.74 -10.80
N ILE A 76 -0.80 1.55 -11.23
CA ILE A 76 -2.17 1.08 -10.97
C ILE A 76 -2.40 0.87 -9.48
N SER A 77 -1.40 0.34 -8.75
CA SER A 77 -1.50 0.14 -7.31
C SER A 77 -1.74 1.46 -6.57
N ASP A 78 -1.03 2.52 -6.93
CA ASP A 78 -1.17 3.82 -6.28
C ASP A 78 -2.51 4.49 -6.61
N ILE A 79 -2.94 4.41 -7.88
CA ILE A 79 -4.26 4.90 -8.31
C ILE A 79 -5.38 4.12 -7.62
N GLY A 80 -5.29 2.79 -7.61
CA GLY A 80 -6.28 1.90 -7.01
C GLY A 80 -6.39 2.09 -5.51
N GLY A 81 -5.26 2.27 -4.81
CA GLY A 81 -5.24 2.54 -3.37
C GLY A 81 -5.95 3.85 -3.00
N GLN A 82 -5.63 4.93 -3.71
CA GLN A 82 -6.29 6.21 -3.49
C GLN A 82 -7.78 6.13 -3.86
N MET A 83 -8.13 5.68 -5.07
CA MET A 83 -9.54 5.58 -5.49
C MET A 83 -10.36 4.67 -4.56
N GLY A 84 -9.77 3.56 -4.09
CA GLY A 84 -10.40 2.65 -3.13
C GLY A 84 -10.69 3.32 -1.79
N LEU A 85 -9.80 4.18 -1.29
CA LEU A 85 -10.03 4.96 -0.07
C LEU A 85 -11.20 5.94 -0.23
N TRP A 86 -11.22 6.70 -1.33
CA TRP A 86 -12.30 7.66 -1.61
C TRP A 86 -13.65 6.96 -1.78
N LEU A 87 -13.70 5.84 -2.50
CA LEU A 87 -14.90 5.03 -2.65
C LEU A 87 -15.34 4.43 -1.31
N GLY A 88 -14.41 3.87 -0.53
CA GLY A 88 -14.70 3.34 0.80
C GLY A 88 -15.31 4.38 1.73
N ALA A 89 -14.73 5.58 1.77
CA ALA A 89 -15.27 6.70 2.55
C ALA A 89 -16.69 7.09 2.08
N SER A 90 -16.93 7.13 0.77
CA SER A 90 -18.26 7.45 0.22
C SER A 90 -19.33 6.40 0.54
N VAL A 91 -18.96 5.11 0.64
CA VAL A 91 -19.89 4.04 0.99
C VAL A 91 -20.25 4.10 2.49
N LEU A 92 -19.27 4.39 3.36
CA LEU A 92 -19.53 4.57 4.78
C LEU A 92 -20.50 5.72 5.05
N THR A 93 -20.31 6.86 4.38
CA THR A 93 -21.23 8.00 4.51
C THR A 93 -22.63 7.69 3.99
N ALA A 94 -22.75 6.94 2.90
CA ALA A 94 -24.05 6.49 2.39
C ALA A 94 -24.80 5.59 3.41
N ILE A 95 -24.09 4.66 4.04
CA ILE A 95 -24.65 3.80 5.11
C ILE A 95 -25.11 4.64 6.30
N GLU A 96 -24.32 5.63 6.71
CA GLU A 96 -24.67 6.52 7.82
C GLU A 96 -25.95 7.31 7.55
N ILE A 97 -26.11 7.84 6.33
CA ILE A 97 -27.33 8.53 5.92
C ILE A 97 -28.55 7.58 5.99
N LEU A 98 -28.42 6.33 5.53
CA LEU A 98 -29.50 5.35 5.60
C LEU A 98 -29.92 5.06 7.05
N ILE A 99 -28.96 4.84 7.96
CA ILE A 99 -29.23 4.62 9.38
C ILE A 99 -29.90 5.84 10.01
N PHE A 100 -29.42 7.03 9.66
CA PHE A 100 -29.99 8.29 10.14
C PHE A 100 -31.45 8.44 9.71
N LEU A 101 -31.77 8.20 8.43
CA LEU A 101 -33.14 8.28 7.91
C LEU A 101 -34.08 7.29 8.61
N ILE A 102 -33.68 6.03 8.78
CA ILE A 102 -34.48 5.01 9.48
C ILE A 102 -34.74 5.44 10.93
N SER A 103 -33.73 5.98 11.61
CA SER A 103 -33.84 6.44 13.00
C SER A 103 -34.82 7.61 13.12
N VAL A 104 -34.72 8.61 12.23
CA VAL A 104 -35.63 9.75 12.21
C VAL A 104 -37.07 9.32 11.93
N VAL A 105 -37.29 8.44 10.95
CA VAL A 105 -38.62 7.90 10.64
C VAL A 105 -39.20 7.12 11.83
N SER A 106 -38.39 6.29 12.49
CA SER A 106 -38.82 5.50 13.65
C SER A 106 -39.20 6.40 14.83
N ILE A 107 -38.43 7.46 15.08
CA ILE A 107 -38.75 8.45 16.11
C ILE A 107 -40.02 9.24 15.75
N ALA A 108 -40.17 9.69 14.50
CA ALA A 108 -41.34 10.43 14.04
C ALA A 108 -42.63 9.58 14.10
N LEU A 109 -42.57 8.30 13.72
CA LEU A 109 -43.68 7.37 13.89
C LEU A 109 -43.96 7.09 15.38
N GLY A 110 -42.92 6.92 16.19
CA GLY A 110 -43.05 6.70 17.64
C GLY A 110 -43.64 7.90 18.39
N THR A 111 -43.30 9.14 18.01
CA THR A 111 -43.89 10.35 18.59
C THR A 111 -45.32 10.55 18.11
N HIS A 112 -45.62 10.29 16.83
CA HIS A 112 -46.98 10.39 16.30
C HIS A 112 -47.91 9.33 16.91
N LEU A 113 -47.46 8.08 17.09
CA LEU A 113 -48.22 7.06 17.82
C LEU A 113 -48.39 7.40 19.31
N LYS A 114 -47.38 7.92 20.00
CA LYS A 114 -47.51 8.37 21.41
C LYS A 114 -48.46 9.57 21.56
N TYR A 115 -48.48 10.48 20.59
CA TYR A 115 -49.43 11.60 20.55
C TYR A 115 -50.85 11.10 20.30
N PHE A 116 -51.03 10.15 19.38
CA PHE A 116 -52.32 9.52 19.11
C PHE A 116 -52.82 8.65 20.27
N ASP A 117 -51.92 7.94 20.95
CA ASP A 117 -52.24 7.12 22.12
C ASP A 117 -52.63 7.97 23.32
N LYS A 118 -51.98 9.13 23.53
CA LYS A 118 -52.40 10.12 24.54
C LYS A 118 -53.78 10.73 24.21
N ALA A 119 -54.02 11.07 22.95
CA ALA A 119 -55.33 11.58 22.49
C ALA A 119 -56.45 10.53 22.54
N ASN A 120 -56.13 9.23 22.39
CA ASN A 120 -57.07 8.13 22.59
C ASN A 120 -57.29 7.77 24.07
N SER A 121 -56.25 7.91 24.91
CA SER A 121 -56.33 7.68 26.37
C SER A 121 -57.21 8.73 27.07
N GLU A 122 -57.11 10.00 26.68
CA GLU A 122 -58.02 11.06 27.18
C GLU A 122 -59.48 10.87 26.70
N LYS A 123 -59.68 10.39 25.46
CA LYS A 123 -61.03 10.05 24.94
C LYS A 123 -61.62 8.79 25.58
N GLY A 124 -60.80 7.83 26.00
CA GLY A 124 -61.20 6.63 26.72
C GLY A 124 -61.62 6.89 28.17
N ALA A 125 -60.97 7.85 28.84
CA ALA A 125 -61.32 8.25 30.21
C ALA A 125 -62.65 9.02 30.28
N GLY A 126 -62.94 9.90 29.31
CA GLY A 126 -64.20 10.66 29.26
C GLY A 126 -65.47 9.83 29.00
N LYS A 127 -65.36 8.76 28.20
CA LYS A 127 -66.49 7.82 27.98
C LYS A 127 -66.83 6.98 29.20
N LYS A 128 -65.83 6.62 30.02
CA LYS A 128 -66.03 5.80 31.23
C LYS A 128 -66.82 6.55 32.32
N SER A 129 -66.54 7.83 32.55
CA SER A 129 -67.31 8.63 33.51
C SER A 129 -68.75 8.91 33.06
N GLN A 130 -69.01 8.99 31.76
CA GLN A 130 -70.37 9.24 31.25
C GLN A 130 -71.25 7.98 31.27
N GLU A 131 -70.65 6.79 31.17
CA GLU A 131 -71.36 5.51 31.22
C GLU A 131 -71.71 5.09 32.67
N GLU A 132 -70.87 5.44 33.66
CA GLU A 132 -71.15 5.24 35.09
C GLU A 132 -72.30 6.12 35.61
N ASP A 133 -72.41 7.37 35.18
CA ASP A 133 -73.49 8.29 35.61
C ASP A 133 -74.87 7.94 35.01
N VAL A 134 -74.90 7.36 33.81
CA VAL A 134 -76.14 6.84 33.18
C VAL A 134 -76.62 5.58 33.90
N ASN A 135 -75.71 4.68 34.27
CA ASN A 135 -76.05 3.45 34.98
C ASN A 135 -76.52 3.72 36.43
N ARG A 136 -75.93 4.72 37.11
CA ARG A 136 -76.39 5.17 38.44
C ARG A 136 -77.82 5.73 38.40
N LYS A 137 -78.16 6.55 37.40
CA LYS A 137 -79.51 7.09 37.22
C LYS A 137 -80.55 6.04 36.82
N ALA A 138 -80.14 5.01 36.09
CA ALA A 138 -81.01 3.88 35.78
C ALA A 138 -81.37 3.07 37.05
N SER A 139 -80.41 2.89 37.96
CA SER A 139 -80.62 2.20 39.23
C SER A 139 -81.51 2.98 40.21
N GLU A 140 -81.44 4.31 40.25
CA GLU A 140 -82.36 5.15 41.04
C GLU A 140 -83.79 5.11 40.48
N LYS A 141 -83.95 5.01 39.16
CA LYS A 141 -85.27 4.97 38.53
C LYS A 141 -85.98 3.63 38.76
N SER A 142 -85.24 2.51 38.85
CA SER A 142 -85.81 1.21 39.20
C SER A 142 -86.29 1.08 40.65
N MET A 143 -85.88 1.98 41.55
CA MET A 143 -86.27 1.93 42.97
C MET A 143 -87.57 2.68 43.29
N TYR A 144 -88.06 3.53 42.37
CA TYR A 144 -89.34 4.25 42.51
C TYR A 144 -90.50 3.61 41.73
N GLU A 145 -90.25 2.52 41.01
CA GLU A 145 -91.25 1.80 40.20
C GLU A 145 -91.61 0.44 40.80
N THR A 146 -91.46 0.31 42.13
CA THR A 146 -91.93 -0.83 42.93
C THR A 146 -92.78 -0.32 44.10
N GLU A 147 -93.84 0.41 43.75
CA GLU A 147 -95.10 0.45 44.52
C GLU A 147 -96.14 -0.39 43.77
#